data_AF-A0AAD5SYA9-F1
#
_entry.id   AF-A0AAD5SYA9-F1
#
_cell.length_a   1.000
_cell.length_b   1.000
_cell.length_c   1.000
_cell.angle_alpha   90.00
_cell.angle_beta   90.00
_cell.angle_gamma   90.00
#
_symmetry.space_group_name_H-M   'P 1'
#
loop_
_entity.id
_entity.type
_entity.pdbx_description
1 polymer ?
#
loop_
_entity_poly.entity_id
_entity_poly.type
_entity_poly.pdbx_seq_one_letter_code
_entity_poly.pdbx_strand_id
1 'polypeptide(L)'
;MAETKNKPKKTVHLGDSQLNNLVSEDACFSSAQSKPGKNATDEKRRTFHPQFTYPLFGDEEVLFGYKEPLIRLHFSAGSLFPFLGMKYTYKIDNDPEAIADAKKIGGAVPKADDVVSIVSAKLPKGFSDNYLVFMDQVKRDDQGAFKPMGDKVFEYSVKGRDDAAYEVYKVLQRSMMKMKLGSVI
;
A
#
# COMPACT_ATOMS: atom_id res chain seq x y z
N MET A 1 -17.65 1.11 -43.96
CA MET A 1 -16.52 1.16 -43.01
C MET A 1 -17.07 0.80 -41.65
N ALA A 2 -16.72 -0.36 -41.11
CA ALA A 2 -17.21 -0.82 -39.81
C ALA A 2 -16.27 -0.31 -38.72
N GLU A 3 -16.80 0.50 -37.82
CA GLU A 3 -16.11 1.03 -36.66
C GLU A 3 -15.95 -0.08 -35.62
N THR A 4 -14.74 -0.62 -35.50
CA THR A 4 -14.39 -1.64 -34.51
C THR A 4 -14.49 -1.04 -33.11
N LYS A 5 -15.59 -1.32 -32.40
CA LYS A 5 -15.74 -1.01 -30.97
C LYS A 5 -14.58 -1.66 -30.20
N ASN A 6 -13.70 -0.81 -29.66
CA ASN A 6 -12.55 -1.21 -28.85
C ASN A 6 -13.05 -1.87 -27.55
N LYS A 7 -12.97 -3.19 -27.48
CA LYS A 7 -13.36 -3.98 -26.30
C LYS A 7 -12.37 -3.67 -25.16
N PRO A 8 -12.81 -3.35 -23.94
CA PRO A 8 -11.90 -3.04 -22.85
C PRO A 8 -10.96 -4.23 -22.59
N LYS A 9 -9.65 -3.96 -22.50
CA LYS A 9 -8.64 -4.97 -22.11
C LYS A 9 -8.98 -5.45 -20.70
N LYS A 10 -9.26 -6.76 -20.56
CA LYS A 10 -9.77 -7.40 -19.33
C LYS A 10 -8.67 -7.81 -18.33
N THR A 11 -7.41 -7.61 -18.71
CA THR A 11 -6.22 -8.09 -17.99
C THR A 11 -5.20 -6.96 -17.95
N VAL A 12 -4.63 -6.69 -16.77
CA VAL A 12 -3.59 -5.68 -16.56
C VAL A 12 -2.31 -6.36 -16.11
N HIS A 13 -1.25 -6.24 -16.91
CA HIS A 13 0.09 -6.71 -16.57
C HIS A 13 0.80 -5.69 -15.68
N LEU A 14 1.42 -6.13 -14.57
CA LEU A 14 2.16 -5.29 -13.63
C LEU A 14 3.67 -5.19 -13.92
N GLY A 15 4.15 -5.75 -15.04
CA GLY A 15 5.57 -5.70 -15.44
C GLY A 15 6.12 -4.30 -15.76
N ASP A 16 7.44 -4.23 -15.93
CA ASP A 16 8.37 -3.06 -15.90
C ASP A 16 7.95 -1.73 -16.55
N SER A 17 6.90 -1.68 -17.40
CA SER A 17 6.38 -0.44 -17.99
C SER A 17 5.09 0.09 -17.33
N GLN A 18 4.60 -0.56 -16.27
CA GLN A 18 3.34 -0.24 -15.57
C GLN A 18 3.44 -0.37 -14.04
N LEU A 19 4.61 -0.11 -13.45
CA LEU A 19 4.88 -0.11 -11.99
C LEU A 19 3.91 0.78 -11.17
N ASN A 20 3.10 1.64 -11.80
CA ASN A 20 2.23 2.63 -11.14
C ASN A 20 1.03 2.08 -10.36
N ASN A 21 0.77 0.77 -10.39
CA ASN A 21 -0.47 0.23 -9.86
C ASN A 21 -0.38 -0.23 -8.40
N LEU A 22 0.82 -0.48 -7.86
CA LEU A 22 1.05 -0.68 -6.43
C LEU A 22 2.06 0.35 -5.95
N VAL A 23 1.54 1.40 -5.33
CA VAL A 23 2.31 2.51 -4.80
C VAL A 23 2.48 2.30 -3.30
N SER A 24 3.74 2.21 -2.86
CA SER A 24 4.08 2.27 -1.46
C SER A 24 4.63 3.65 -1.11
N GLU A 25 4.23 4.20 0.03
CA GLU A 25 4.73 5.50 0.46
C GLU A 25 4.85 5.57 1.99
N ASP A 26 5.94 6.19 2.44
CA ASP A 26 6.19 6.48 3.84
C ASP A 26 5.69 7.90 4.19
N ALA A 27 4.75 7.98 5.13
CA ALA A 27 4.13 9.24 5.55
C ALA A 27 4.66 9.73 6.90
N CYS A 28 4.99 11.01 6.95
CA CYS A 28 5.32 11.78 8.16
C CYS A 28 4.37 12.99 8.27
N PHE A 29 4.11 13.51 9.47
CA PHE A 29 3.16 14.62 9.67
C PHE A 29 3.63 15.91 8.99
N SER A 30 4.93 16.15 8.96
CA SER A 30 5.52 17.30 8.25
C SER A 30 5.19 17.30 6.74
N SER A 31 5.12 16.14 6.09
CA SER A 31 4.69 16.03 4.68
C SER A 31 3.19 16.17 4.49
N ALA A 32 2.40 15.68 5.46
CA ALA A 32 0.95 15.75 5.43
C ALA A 32 0.37 17.18 5.41
N GLN A 33 1.10 18.14 5.98
CA GLN A 33 0.69 19.55 6.02
C GLN A 33 1.15 20.36 4.80
N SER A 34 1.78 19.74 3.79
CA SER A 34 2.29 20.46 2.65
C SER A 34 1.14 21.18 1.90
N LYS A 35 1.18 22.52 1.91
CA LYS A 35 0.09 23.44 1.48
C LYS A 35 -0.38 23.21 0.03
N PRO A 36 -1.66 23.47 -0.30
CA PRO A 36 -2.15 23.43 -1.68
C PRO A 36 -1.47 24.55 -2.50
N GLY A 37 -0.48 24.20 -3.32
CA GLY A 37 0.14 25.17 -4.23
C GLY A 37 1.59 24.91 -4.62
N LYS A 38 2.29 23.99 -3.96
CA LYS A 38 3.58 23.40 -4.38
C LYS A 38 3.46 21.88 -4.11
N ASN A 39 4.48 21.03 -4.29
CA ASN A 39 4.54 19.64 -3.76
C ASN A 39 4.21 18.45 -4.69
N ALA A 40 3.96 18.61 -5.99
CA ALA A 40 3.94 17.43 -6.89
C ALA A 40 5.30 16.70 -6.96
N THR A 41 6.39 17.41 -6.62
CA THR A 41 7.76 16.90 -6.59
C THR A 41 8.13 16.17 -5.30
N ASP A 42 7.44 16.41 -4.18
CA ASP A 42 7.81 15.84 -2.87
C ASP A 42 7.07 14.50 -2.61
N GLU A 43 5.80 14.39 -3.03
CA GLU A 43 5.08 13.10 -2.99
C GLU A 43 5.72 12.06 -3.92
N LYS A 44 6.17 12.48 -5.12
CA LYS A 44 6.94 11.61 -6.03
C LYS A 44 8.25 11.10 -5.43
N ARG A 45 8.85 11.81 -4.46
CA ARG A 45 10.11 11.42 -3.82
C ARG A 45 9.94 10.38 -2.73
N ARG A 46 8.74 10.26 -2.16
CA ARG A 46 8.42 9.34 -1.05
C ARG A 46 7.59 8.14 -1.49
N THR A 47 7.00 8.23 -2.67
CA THR A 47 6.42 7.09 -3.38
C THR A 47 7.53 6.21 -3.97
N PHE A 48 7.44 4.92 -3.70
CA PHE A 48 8.24 3.90 -4.34
C PHE A 48 7.36 2.73 -4.81
N HIS A 49 7.87 1.98 -5.78
CA HIS A 49 7.20 0.81 -6.31
C HIS A 49 7.99 -0.43 -5.93
N PRO A 50 7.32 -1.54 -5.57
CA PRO A 50 8.01 -2.78 -5.27
C PRO A 50 8.74 -3.28 -6.52
N GLN A 51 9.94 -3.83 -6.33
CA GLN A 51 10.68 -4.48 -7.41
C GLN A 51 9.98 -5.76 -7.89
N PHE A 52 9.21 -6.40 -7.00
CA PHE A 52 8.56 -7.67 -7.26
C PHE A 52 7.17 -7.70 -6.61
N THR A 53 6.20 -8.24 -7.34
CA THR A 53 4.83 -8.46 -6.88
C THR A 53 4.37 -9.91 -7.04
N TYR A 54 5.19 -10.80 -7.60
CA TYR A 54 4.91 -12.22 -7.73
C TYR A 54 4.46 -12.93 -6.43
N PRO A 55 4.94 -12.59 -5.21
CA PRO A 55 4.46 -13.23 -3.98
C PRO A 55 2.99 -12.89 -3.66
N LEU A 56 2.45 -11.85 -4.29
CA LEU A 56 1.07 -11.39 -4.14
C LEU A 56 0.21 -11.84 -5.33
N PHE A 57 0.69 -11.64 -6.56
CA PHE A 57 -0.11 -11.75 -7.78
C PHE A 57 0.32 -12.89 -8.70
N GLY A 58 1.18 -13.80 -8.21
CA GLY A 58 1.70 -14.94 -8.98
C GLY A 58 2.78 -14.54 -9.99
N ASP A 59 3.36 -15.54 -10.65
CA ASP A 59 4.54 -15.35 -11.51
C ASP A 59 4.32 -14.40 -12.69
N GLU A 60 3.08 -14.26 -13.16
CA GLU A 60 2.73 -13.34 -14.25
C GLU A 60 2.60 -11.89 -13.78
N GLU A 61 2.49 -11.66 -12.47
CA GLU A 61 2.29 -10.33 -11.87
C GLU A 61 1.11 -9.60 -12.54
N VAL A 62 -0.07 -10.24 -12.57
CA VAL A 62 -1.24 -9.74 -13.29
C VAL A 62 -2.43 -9.64 -12.35
N LEU A 63 -3.23 -8.58 -12.54
CA LEU A 63 -4.54 -8.44 -11.93
C LEU A 63 -5.64 -8.60 -12.98
N PHE A 64 -6.60 -9.47 -12.68
CA PHE A 64 -7.77 -9.70 -13.49
C PHE A 64 -8.96 -8.84 -13.03
N GLY A 65 -9.69 -8.31 -14.01
CA GLY A 65 -11.01 -7.74 -13.78
C GLY A 65 -11.05 -6.26 -13.35
N TYR A 66 -9.93 -5.54 -13.44
CA TYR A 66 -9.86 -4.10 -13.16
C TYR A 66 -9.37 -3.29 -14.36
N LYS A 67 -9.80 -2.03 -14.45
CA LYS A 67 -9.18 -1.01 -15.29
C LYS A 67 -8.52 0.04 -14.43
N GLU A 68 -7.27 0.37 -14.77
CA GLU A 68 -6.43 1.36 -14.07
C GLU A 68 -6.43 1.15 -12.55
N PRO A 69 -6.11 -0.06 -12.06
CA PRO A 69 -6.05 -0.32 -10.63
C PRO A 69 -4.91 0.49 -9.99
N LEU A 70 -5.23 1.21 -8.92
CA LEU A 70 -4.26 1.91 -8.07
C LEU A 70 -4.40 1.42 -6.63
N ILE A 71 -3.52 0.53 -6.24
CA ILE A 71 -3.34 0.01 -4.89
C ILE A 71 -2.40 0.97 -4.15
N ARG A 72 -2.86 1.49 -3.03
CA ARG A 72 -2.10 2.38 -2.14
C ARG A 72 -1.79 1.65 -0.85
N LEU A 73 -0.51 1.48 -0.57
CA LEU A 73 0.00 0.93 0.67
C LEU A 73 0.85 2.01 1.36
N HIS A 74 0.31 2.66 2.38
CA HIS A 74 1.06 3.68 3.13
C HIS A 74 1.54 3.12 4.46
N PHE A 75 2.72 3.53 4.90
CA PHE A 75 3.22 3.26 6.25
C PHE A 75 3.50 4.57 6.98
N SER A 76 3.17 4.64 8.28
CA SER A 76 3.68 5.75 9.09
C SER A 76 5.18 5.58 9.33
N ALA A 77 5.97 6.65 9.22
CA ALA A 77 7.43 6.58 9.27
C ALA A 77 7.99 6.03 10.60
N GLY A 78 7.25 6.18 11.70
CA GLY A 78 7.62 5.67 13.02
C GLY A 78 7.13 4.25 13.26
N SER A 79 5.84 4.10 13.58
CA SER A 79 5.28 2.81 13.99
C SER A 79 5.07 1.80 12.86
N LEU A 80 5.28 2.20 11.60
CA LEU A 80 4.95 1.43 10.41
C LEU A 80 3.48 1.00 10.41
N PHE A 81 2.60 1.84 10.95
CA PHE A 81 1.16 1.58 10.95
C PHE A 81 0.67 1.54 9.48
N PRO A 82 0.12 0.42 9.00
CA PRO A 82 -0.21 0.29 7.60
C PRO A 82 -1.57 0.89 7.27
N PHE A 83 -1.64 1.55 6.13
CA PHE A 83 -2.89 1.82 5.42
C PHE A 83 -2.93 1.05 4.11
N LEU A 84 -4.06 0.43 3.80
CA LEU A 84 -4.31 -0.24 2.53
C LEU A 84 -5.58 0.32 1.90
N GLY A 85 -5.45 0.91 0.70
CA GLY A 85 -6.57 1.39 -0.08
C GLY A 85 -6.44 1.00 -1.55
N MET A 86 -7.56 0.99 -2.26
CA MET A 86 -7.58 0.72 -3.69
C MET A 86 -8.48 1.75 -4.40
N LYS A 87 -8.07 2.17 -5.60
CA LYS A 87 -8.90 2.90 -6.56
C LYS A 87 -8.84 2.15 -7.90
N TYR A 88 -9.87 2.30 -8.71
CA TYR A 88 -9.94 1.76 -10.07
C TYR A 88 -11.01 2.54 -10.84
N THR A 89 -10.93 2.56 -12.17
CA THR A 89 -11.95 3.22 -13.00
C THR A 89 -13.04 2.26 -13.46
N TYR A 90 -12.79 0.94 -13.40
CA TYR A 90 -13.77 -0.10 -13.70
C TYR A 90 -13.42 -1.41 -12.99
N LYS A 91 -14.46 -2.18 -12.62
CA LYS A 91 -14.39 -3.54 -12.07
C LYS A 91 -15.38 -4.44 -12.80
N ILE A 92 -14.93 -5.59 -13.28
CA ILE A 92 -15.75 -6.50 -14.11
C ILE A 92 -16.99 -7.03 -13.37
N ASP A 93 -16.91 -7.17 -12.05
CA ASP A 93 -18.04 -7.55 -11.18
C ASP A 93 -19.23 -6.59 -11.28
N ASN A 94 -18.96 -5.33 -11.65
CA ASN A 94 -19.96 -4.26 -11.73
C ASN A 94 -20.46 -4.06 -13.17
N ASP A 95 -20.02 -4.87 -14.14
CA ASP A 95 -20.38 -4.74 -15.54
C ASP A 95 -21.64 -5.57 -15.88
N PRO A 96 -22.80 -4.92 -16.12
CA PRO A 96 -24.04 -5.64 -16.38
C PRO A 96 -23.99 -6.47 -17.66
N GLU A 97 -23.26 -6.03 -18.68
CA GLU A 97 -23.14 -6.75 -19.96
C GLU A 97 -22.30 -8.01 -19.76
N ALA A 98 -21.16 -7.91 -19.07
CA ALA A 98 -20.31 -9.05 -18.76
C ALA A 98 -21.04 -10.12 -17.93
N ILE A 99 -21.85 -9.69 -16.97
CA ILE A 99 -22.68 -10.57 -16.14
C ILE A 99 -23.78 -11.22 -16.98
N ALA A 100 -24.46 -10.45 -17.82
CA ALA A 100 -25.54 -10.96 -18.67
C ALA A 100 -25.02 -11.97 -19.69
N ASP A 101 -23.89 -11.71 -20.33
CA ASP A 101 -23.29 -12.59 -21.32
C ASP A 101 -22.85 -13.91 -20.70
N ALA A 102 -22.26 -13.89 -19.49
CA ALA A 102 -21.92 -15.11 -18.76
C ALA A 102 -23.17 -15.95 -18.46
N LYS A 103 -24.27 -15.31 -18.03
CA LYS A 103 -25.54 -16.00 -17.76
C LYS A 103 -26.17 -16.61 -19.03
N LYS A 104 -26.11 -15.91 -20.17
CA LYS A 104 -26.68 -16.41 -21.45
C LYS A 104 -26.03 -17.71 -21.90
N ILE A 105 -24.73 -17.87 -21.66
CA ILE A 105 -23.99 -19.08 -22.04
C ILE A 105 -23.95 -20.14 -20.93
N GLY A 106 -24.68 -19.94 -19.83
CA GLY A 106 -24.64 -20.83 -18.65
C GLY A 106 -23.28 -20.86 -17.94
N GLY A 107 -22.43 -19.86 -18.18
CA GLY A 107 -21.09 -19.76 -17.61
C GLY A 107 -21.07 -19.10 -16.24
N ALA A 108 -19.93 -19.24 -15.54
CA ALA A 108 -19.68 -18.52 -14.29
C ALA A 108 -19.60 -17.01 -14.54
N VAL A 109 -20.20 -16.21 -13.65
CA VAL A 109 -20.07 -14.76 -13.67
C VAL A 109 -18.59 -14.40 -13.48
N PRO A 110 -17.98 -13.58 -14.35
CA PRO A 110 -16.59 -13.17 -14.20
C PRO A 110 -16.41 -12.43 -12.87
N LYS A 111 -15.37 -12.78 -12.14
CA LYS A 111 -15.03 -12.20 -10.84
C LYS A 111 -13.61 -11.64 -10.88
N ALA A 112 -13.44 -10.38 -10.51
CA ALA A 112 -12.15 -9.74 -10.37
C ALA A 112 -11.37 -10.33 -9.18
N ASP A 113 -10.04 -10.16 -9.21
CA ASP A 113 -9.19 -10.58 -8.09
C ASP A 113 -9.51 -9.78 -6.82
N ASP A 114 -9.51 -10.44 -5.67
CA ASP A 114 -9.70 -9.75 -4.40
C ASP A 114 -8.37 -9.19 -3.88
N VAL A 115 -7.95 -8.08 -4.49
CA VAL A 115 -6.67 -7.43 -4.24
C VAL A 115 -6.50 -7.03 -2.77
N VAL A 116 -7.56 -6.53 -2.12
CA VAL A 116 -7.49 -6.12 -0.71
C VAL A 116 -7.24 -7.34 0.17
N SER A 117 -7.94 -8.45 -0.06
CA SER A 117 -7.71 -9.70 0.67
C SER A 117 -6.32 -10.28 0.41
N ILE A 118 -5.84 -10.27 -0.84
CA ILE A 118 -4.50 -10.76 -1.21
C ILE A 118 -3.40 -9.99 -0.46
N VAL A 119 -3.45 -8.66 -0.49
CA VAL A 119 -2.42 -7.81 0.13
C VAL A 119 -2.55 -7.87 1.66
N SER A 120 -3.76 -7.76 2.21
CA SER A 120 -3.96 -7.78 3.67
C SER A 120 -3.55 -9.10 4.31
N ALA A 121 -3.62 -10.23 3.59
CA ALA A 121 -3.13 -11.52 4.07
C ALA A 121 -1.60 -11.53 4.34
N LYS A 122 -0.84 -10.61 3.74
CA LYS A 122 0.60 -10.43 3.99
C LYS A 122 0.92 -9.31 4.97
N LEU A 123 -0.06 -8.47 5.31
CA LEU A 123 0.12 -7.38 6.26
C LEU A 123 -0.05 -7.86 7.70
N PRO A 124 0.61 -7.20 8.67
CA PRO A 124 0.29 -7.40 10.08
C PRO A 124 -1.18 -7.05 10.35
N LYS A 125 -1.79 -7.76 11.30
CA LYS A 125 -3.15 -7.42 11.77
C LYS A 125 -3.20 -5.96 12.27
N GLY A 126 -4.29 -5.27 11.97
CA GLY A 126 -4.56 -3.92 12.45
C GLY A 126 -4.17 -2.79 11.48
N PHE A 127 -4.12 -3.04 10.17
CA PHE A 127 -4.03 -1.97 9.17
C PHE A 127 -5.34 -1.16 9.10
N SER A 128 -5.27 0.06 8.57
CA SER A 128 -6.43 0.92 8.30
C SER A 128 -6.80 0.93 6.82
N ASP A 129 -8.09 0.94 6.49
CA ASP A 129 -8.61 1.26 5.15
C ASP A 129 -9.16 2.69 5.07
N ASN A 130 -9.18 3.39 6.21
CA ASN A 130 -9.61 4.78 6.33
C ASN A 130 -8.38 5.69 6.41
N TYR A 131 -8.26 6.57 5.42
CA TYR A 131 -7.13 7.48 5.31
C TYR A 131 -7.07 8.47 6.48
N LEU A 132 -8.21 8.94 6.98
CA LEU A 132 -8.24 9.87 8.12
C LEU A 132 -7.69 9.22 9.40
N VAL A 133 -8.06 7.97 9.66
CA VAL A 133 -7.55 7.19 10.80
C VAL A 133 -6.04 6.99 10.68
N PHE A 134 -5.56 6.68 9.48
CA PHE A 134 -4.12 6.58 9.19
C PHE A 134 -3.41 7.90 9.47
N MET A 135 -3.95 9.02 8.97
CA MET A 135 -3.37 10.34 9.17
C MET A 135 -3.32 10.73 10.64
N ASP A 136 -4.34 10.38 11.44
CA ASP A 136 -4.33 10.61 12.88
C ASP A 136 -3.24 9.79 13.59
N GLN A 137 -2.97 8.55 13.15
CA GLN A 137 -1.82 7.78 13.64
C GLN A 137 -0.50 8.44 13.28
N VAL A 138 -0.34 8.94 12.05
CA VAL A 138 0.87 9.67 11.63
C VAL A 138 1.12 10.88 12.55
N LYS A 139 0.09 11.65 12.92
CA LYS A 139 0.27 12.77 13.86
C LYS A 139 0.70 12.30 15.25
N ARG A 140 0.12 11.20 15.74
CA ARG A 140 0.48 10.63 17.05
C ARG A 140 1.93 10.18 17.08
N ASP A 141 2.39 9.49 16.04
CA ASP A 141 3.77 9.03 15.91
C ASP A 141 4.75 10.21 15.97
N ASP A 142 4.48 11.27 15.20
CA ASP A 142 5.30 12.49 15.18
C ASP A 142 5.25 13.28 16.50
N GLN A 143 4.17 13.14 17.27
CA GLN A 143 4.05 13.69 18.63
C GLN A 143 4.71 12.80 19.71
N GLY A 144 5.44 11.77 19.31
CA GLY A 144 6.23 10.92 20.20
C GLY A 144 5.50 9.69 20.75
N ALA A 145 4.35 9.31 20.16
CA ALA A 145 3.67 8.06 20.52
C ALA A 145 4.48 6.81 20.12
N PHE A 146 5.32 6.93 19.08
CA PHE A 146 6.25 5.88 18.69
C PHE A 146 7.60 6.05 19.38
N LYS A 147 8.13 4.93 19.91
CA LYS A 147 9.51 4.83 20.41
C LYS A 147 10.13 3.54 19.88
N PRO A 148 11.40 3.57 19.41
CA PRO A 148 12.09 2.37 18.97
C PRO A 148 12.10 1.29 20.06
N MET A 149 11.86 0.05 19.65
CA MET A 149 11.85 -1.09 20.58
C MET A 149 13.26 -1.60 20.84
N GLY A 150 13.51 -2.05 22.07
CA GLY A 150 14.77 -2.68 22.47
C GLY A 150 15.77 -1.68 23.06
N ASP A 151 17.03 -2.10 23.11
CA ASP A 151 18.10 -1.32 23.74
C ASP A 151 18.91 -0.59 22.66
N LYS A 152 19.16 0.71 22.87
CA LYS A 152 20.04 1.50 21.99
C LYS A 152 21.47 0.98 22.13
N VAL A 153 22.09 0.62 21.01
CA VAL A 153 23.45 0.09 20.97
C VAL A 153 24.44 1.02 20.30
N PHE A 154 23.97 1.94 19.45
CA PHE A 154 24.84 2.83 18.69
C PHE A 154 24.10 4.09 18.23
N GLU A 155 24.86 5.17 18.02
CA GLU A 155 24.38 6.42 17.43
C GLU A 155 25.47 6.99 16.52
N TYR A 156 25.09 7.53 15.37
CA TYR A 156 26.02 8.18 14.45
C TYR A 156 25.34 9.28 13.62
N SER A 157 26.17 10.18 13.09
CA SER A 157 25.79 11.19 12.10
C SER A 157 26.53 10.94 10.80
N VAL A 158 25.93 11.31 9.68
CA VAL A 158 26.53 11.14 8.35
C VAL A 158 27.16 12.47 7.94
N LYS A 159 28.46 12.47 7.59
CA LYS A 159 29.15 13.69 7.12
C LYS A 159 28.40 14.29 5.93
N GLY A 160 28.05 15.59 6.03
CA GLY A 160 27.27 16.29 5.02
C GLY A 160 25.75 16.19 5.17
N ARG A 161 25.26 15.56 6.24
CA ARG A 161 23.88 15.67 6.75
C ARG A 161 23.90 16.02 8.24
N ASP A 162 24.17 17.29 8.51
CA ASP A 162 24.33 17.79 9.88
C ASP A 162 22.97 17.97 10.60
N ASP A 163 21.86 17.78 9.88
CA ASP A 163 20.48 17.87 10.33
C ASP A 163 19.89 16.53 10.80
N ALA A 164 20.65 15.43 10.72
CA ALA A 164 20.15 14.10 11.05
C ALA A 164 21.13 13.28 11.91
N ALA A 165 20.60 12.69 12.98
CA ALA A 165 21.25 11.64 13.76
C ALA A 165 20.52 10.31 13.53
N TYR A 166 21.29 9.23 13.50
CA TYR A 166 20.78 7.87 13.32
C TYR A 166 21.09 7.05 14.55
N GLU A 167 20.12 6.26 14.98
CA GLU A 167 20.23 5.40 16.16
C GLU A 167 20.02 3.94 15.76
N VAL A 168 20.78 3.03 16.38
CA VAL A 168 20.65 1.59 16.16
C VAL A 168 20.20 0.93 17.46
N TYR A 169 19.13 0.14 17.36
CA TYR A 169 18.54 -0.59 18.49
C TYR A 169 18.65 -2.09 18.28
N LYS A 170 18.91 -2.83 19.36
CA LYS A 170 18.92 -4.30 19.37
C LYS A 170 17.69 -4.82 20.09
N VAL A 171 16.93 -5.67 19.41
CA VAL A 171 15.71 -6.30 19.95
C VAL A 171 15.70 -7.80 19.70
N LEU A 172 15.33 -8.58 20.72
CA LEU A 172 15.12 -10.03 20.57
C LEU A 172 13.69 -10.30 20.13
N GLN A 173 13.52 -11.07 19.06
CA GLN A 173 12.20 -11.43 18.50
C GLN A 173 11.25 -12.03 19.55
N ARG A 174 11.75 -12.91 20.44
CA ARG A 174 10.96 -13.48 21.55
C ARG A 174 10.42 -12.43 22.52
N SER A 175 11.13 -11.30 22.67
CA SER A 175 10.71 -10.19 23.53
C SER A 175 9.53 -9.45 22.92
N MET A 176 9.49 -9.32 21.58
CA MET A 176 8.38 -8.68 20.87
C MET A 176 7.05 -9.44 21.04
N MET A 177 7.08 -10.78 21.03
CA MET A 177 5.87 -11.60 21.21
C MET A 177 5.28 -11.49 22.62
N LYS A 178 6.11 -11.39 23.66
CA LYS A 178 5.64 -11.26 25.06
C LYS A 178 5.00 -9.90 25.34
N MET A 179 5.56 -8.82 24.77
CA MET A 179 5.02 -7.46 24.92
C MET A 179 3.63 -7.30 24.29
N LYS A 180 3.35 -8.01 23.18
CA LYS A 180 2.04 -7.96 22.50
C LYS A 180 0.91 -8.67 23.28
N LEU A 181 1.24 -9.64 24.15
CA LEU A 181 0.28 -10.27 25.05
C LEU A 181 0.06 -9.50 26.36
N GLY A 182 1.02 -8.65 26.77
CA GLY A 182 0.99 -7.95 28.05
C GLY A 182 0.13 -6.67 28.10
N SER A 183 -0.49 -6.25 26.99
CA SER A 183 -1.32 -5.03 26.92
C SER A 183 -2.82 -5.30 27.07
N VAL A 184 -3.21 -6.48 27.55
CA VAL A 184 -4.58 -6.76 28.02
C VAL A 184 -4.52 -6.75 29.55
N ILE A 185 -4.79 -5.59 30.14
CA ILE A 185 -5.21 -5.45 31.54
C ILE A 185 -6.54 -4.70 31.51
#